data_AF-A0A922ZZ86-F1
#
_entry.id   AF-A0A922ZZ86-F1
#
_cell.length_a   1.000
_cell.length_b   1.000
_cell.length_c   1.000
_cell.angle_alpha   90.00
_cell.angle_beta   90.00
_cell.angle_gamma   90.00
#
_symmetry.space_group_name_H-M   'P 1'
#
loop_
_entity.id
_entity.type
_entity.pdbx_description
1 polymer ?
#
loop_
_entity_poly.entity_id
_entity_poly.type
_entity_poly.pdbx_seq_one_letter_code
_entity_poly.pdbx_strand_id
1 'polypeptide(L)'
;MIYCLRIGFFLAGFFICILTRLQPVAADLLQASPKIKPDFFVSMDGGEASEYAIVVEKETQKLVLYRYNGVYEPVFNVKCSTGEVPGIKTRSGDKKTPEGVYFFTGLFEKKYLSAVYGEMAFPMDYPNLIDQLNGREGNSIWMHGTNKQIKDRDSNGCIVLANADIEKLSKYITVNRTPIIVTDKIHYTELDDDQTIKEHLMAFLHEWNGALLNGSYERYLSFYDQGTISRIAWWDEWNDMRNELRQSGVPADIHLNKLSIYKHNGVYTALFDQLIQVGKQIQDVGTRKVCLKTEADTIRIIGDIYQSVMPKNNEQKAENPFLRACHDLKKYYSGNNDIEALVDKWLTAWKNKDIETYGDCYASDFRFKQMDRKAWLEKKKRLSQRYKYISVSKEKIVVKTGVKTSSATFIQNYKSSGYRAVGEKELIFKRENGQWKIYRERWKKI
;
A
#
# COMPACT_ATOMS: atom_id res chain seq x y z
N MET A 1 -22.76 -80.86 9.12
CA MET A 1 -22.20 -81.96 8.31
C MET A 1 -20.70 -81.70 8.17
N ILE A 2 -19.92 -82.16 9.14
CA ILE A 2 -18.87 -83.20 9.01
C ILE A 2 -17.54 -82.68 8.44
N TYR A 3 -16.59 -82.51 9.37
CA TYR A 3 -15.15 -82.80 9.32
C TYR A 3 -14.38 -82.82 7.99
N CYS A 4 -13.24 -82.12 7.96
CA CYS A 4 -11.99 -82.78 7.57
C CYS A 4 -10.75 -82.14 8.23
N LEU A 5 -10.22 -82.87 9.21
CA LEU A 5 -8.84 -82.80 9.68
C LEU A 5 -7.97 -83.62 8.72
N ARG A 6 -6.80 -83.14 8.32
CA ARG A 6 -5.65 -84.02 8.02
C ARG A 6 -4.33 -83.30 8.24
N ILE A 7 -3.58 -83.86 9.18
CA ILE A 7 -2.19 -83.58 9.58
C ILE A 7 -1.25 -84.35 8.65
N GLY A 8 -0.06 -83.83 8.35
CA GLY A 8 1.02 -84.65 7.77
C GLY A 8 2.29 -83.94 7.27
N PHE A 9 3.23 -83.71 8.19
CA PHE A 9 4.70 -83.89 8.09
C PHE A 9 5.59 -83.24 6.99
N PHE A 10 6.51 -82.40 7.49
CA PHE A 10 7.97 -82.32 7.27
C PHE A 10 8.60 -82.72 5.91
N LEU A 11 9.36 -81.78 5.33
CA LEU A 11 10.76 -82.02 4.91
C LEU A 11 11.51 -80.69 4.70
N ALA A 12 12.66 -80.59 5.38
CA ALA A 12 13.61 -79.49 5.29
C ALA A 12 14.40 -79.55 3.98
N GLY A 13 14.65 -78.38 3.37
CA GLY A 13 15.50 -78.24 2.19
C GLY A 13 16.29 -76.93 2.24
N PHE A 14 17.60 -77.07 2.39
CA PHE A 14 18.66 -76.07 2.36
C PHE A 14 18.42 -74.91 1.38
N PHE A 15 18.46 -73.66 1.87
CA PHE A 15 18.71 -72.49 1.03
C PHE A 15 20.17 -72.04 1.22
N ILE A 16 20.95 -72.17 0.16
CA ILE A 16 22.31 -71.66 0.02
C ILE A 16 22.23 -70.13 0.00
N CYS A 17 22.78 -69.47 1.03
CA CYS A 17 23.00 -68.02 1.03
C CYS A 17 24.13 -67.69 0.05
N ILE A 18 23.77 -67.17 -1.13
CA ILE A 18 24.73 -66.51 -2.01
C ILE A 18 24.95 -65.10 -1.47
N LEU A 19 26.09 -64.89 -0.82
CA LEU A 19 26.63 -63.58 -0.44
C LEU A 19 27.02 -62.81 -1.70
N THR A 20 26.09 -62.03 -2.27
CA THR A 20 26.44 -60.95 -3.19
C THR A 20 26.90 -59.75 -2.38
N ARG A 21 28.22 -59.53 -2.33
CA ARG A 21 28.81 -58.24 -1.95
C ARG A 21 28.44 -57.21 -3.01
N LEU A 22 27.30 -56.54 -2.84
CA LEU A 22 27.06 -55.25 -3.47
C LEU A 22 27.98 -54.25 -2.77
N GLN A 23 29.04 -53.81 -3.45
CA GLN A 23 29.70 -52.57 -3.08
C GLN A 23 28.65 -51.45 -3.10
N PRO A 24 28.65 -50.51 -2.13
CA PRO A 24 27.89 -49.28 -2.30
C PRO A 24 28.53 -48.54 -3.47
N VAL A 25 27.94 -48.64 -4.66
CA VAL A 25 28.14 -47.64 -5.69
C VAL A 25 27.70 -46.34 -5.05
N ALA A 26 28.63 -45.40 -4.99
CA ALA A 26 28.42 -44.07 -4.45
C ALA A 26 27.04 -43.58 -4.86
N ALA A 27 26.20 -43.29 -3.87
CA ALA A 27 25.14 -42.32 -4.06
C ALA A 27 25.86 -41.03 -4.39
N ASP A 28 26.14 -40.84 -5.68
CA ASP A 28 26.63 -39.58 -6.21
C ASP A 28 25.66 -38.53 -5.70
N LEU A 29 26.22 -37.66 -4.89
CA LEU A 29 25.64 -36.42 -4.46
C LEU A 29 25.08 -35.72 -5.70
N LEU A 30 23.76 -35.86 -5.90
CA LEU A 30 22.98 -34.79 -6.51
C LEU A 30 23.01 -33.62 -5.51
N GLN A 31 24.17 -33.00 -5.34
CA GLN A 31 24.23 -31.60 -4.96
C GLN A 31 23.50 -30.89 -6.09
N ALA A 32 22.26 -30.51 -5.82
CA ALA A 32 21.56 -29.54 -6.65
C ALA A 32 22.54 -28.39 -6.88
N SER A 33 22.91 -28.12 -8.14
CA SER A 33 23.83 -27.04 -8.45
C SER A 33 23.35 -25.78 -7.73
N PRO A 34 24.24 -25.02 -7.06
CA PRO A 34 23.84 -23.81 -6.37
C PRO A 34 23.13 -22.92 -7.38
N LYS A 35 21.86 -22.65 -7.11
CA LYS A 35 21.11 -21.68 -7.90
C LYS A 35 21.73 -20.34 -7.55
N ILE A 36 22.47 -19.75 -8.47
CA ILE A 36 23.09 -18.45 -8.29
C ILE A 36 22.17 -17.36 -8.84
N LYS A 37 22.22 -16.18 -8.23
CA LYS A 37 21.50 -14.97 -8.66
C LYS A 37 22.43 -13.75 -8.63
N PRO A 38 22.14 -12.68 -9.38
CA PRO A 38 22.74 -11.38 -9.12
C PRO A 38 22.54 -10.98 -7.65
N ASP A 39 23.58 -10.45 -7.02
CA ASP A 39 23.60 -10.02 -5.61
C ASP A 39 22.67 -8.82 -5.33
N PHE A 40 22.13 -8.20 -6.36
CA PHE A 40 21.16 -7.11 -6.25
C PHE A 40 19.77 -7.56 -5.79
N PHE A 41 19.40 -8.83 -5.96
CA PHE A 41 18.04 -9.30 -5.68
C PHE A 41 17.92 -9.86 -4.27
N VAL A 42 17.23 -9.13 -3.37
CA VAL A 42 16.93 -9.64 -2.02
C VAL A 42 15.55 -10.32 -2.02
N SER A 43 14.54 -9.68 -2.61
CA SER A 43 13.18 -10.20 -2.68
C SER A 43 12.45 -9.62 -3.90
N MET A 44 11.76 -10.49 -4.63
CA MET A 44 10.82 -10.16 -5.73
C MET A 44 9.53 -11.01 -5.60
N ASP A 45 9.24 -11.47 -4.38
CA ASP A 45 8.18 -12.42 -4.04
C ASP A 45 6.86 -11.74 -3.63
N GLY A 46 6.66 -10.48 -4.01
CA GLY A 46 5.59 -9.62 -3.52
C GLY A 46 4.16 -9.97 -3.99
N GLY A 47 3.93 -11.01 -4.79
CA GLY A 47 2.57 -11.39 -5.20
C GLY A 47 2.47 -12.57 -6.16
N GLU A 48 1.25 -12.82 -6.66
CA GLU A 48 0.91 -13.96 -7.54
C GLU A 48 1.40 -13.81 -9.00
N ALA A 49 1.95 -12.65 -9.39
CA ALA A 49 2.40 -12.38 -10.75
C ALA A 49 3.92 -12.41 -10.87
N SER A 50 4.42 -12.92 -12.00
CA SER A 50 5.85 -12.86 -12.34
C SER A 50 6.35 -11.42 -12.32
N GLU A 51 7.35 -11.15 -11.47
CA GLU A 51 8.03 -9.86 -11.44
C GLU A 51 9.23 -9.87 -12.38
N TYR A 52 9.49 -8.74 -13.03
CA TYR A 52 10.61 -8.56 -13.93
C TYR A 52 11.57 -7.50 -13.39
N ALA A 53 12.86 -7.70 -13.62
CA ALA A 53 13.89 -6.72 -13.31
C ALA A 53 14.91 -6.63 -14.45
N ILE A 54 15.32 -5.41 -14.80
CA ILE A 54 16.35 -5.16 -15.80
C ILE A 54 17.68 -4.94 -15.07
N VAL A 55 18.73 -5.62 -15.50
CA VAL A 55 20.10 -5.42 -15.01
C VAL A 55 20.98 -5.00 -16.17
N VAL A 56 21.71 -3.91 -15.99
CA VAL A 56 22.64 -3.35 -16.97
C VAL A 56 24.06 -3.44 -16.41
N GLU A 57 24.92 -4.18 -17.10
CA GLU A 57 26.34 -4.31 -16.78
C GLU A 57 27.17 -3.41 -17.72
N LYS A 58 27.79 -2.37 -17.15
CA LYS A 58 28.57 -1.39 -17.94
C LYS A 58 29.93 -1.92 -18.37
N GLU A 59 30.52 -2.91 -17.69
CA GLU A 59 31.80 -3.49 -18.11
C GLU A 59 31.63 -4.21 -19.45
N THR A 60 30.60 -5.04 -19.59
CA THR A 60 30.36 -5.86 -20.80
C THR A 60 29.36 -5.27 -21.78
N GLN A 61 28.77 -4.11 -21.46
CA GLN A 61 27.75 -3.43 -22.27
C GLN A 61 26.55 -4.35 -22.57
N LYS A 62 26.05 -5.03 -21.53
CA LYS A 62 24.92 -5.96 -21.63
C LYS A 62 23.75 -5.50 -20.80
N LEU A 63 22.56 -5.76 -21.33
CA LEU A 63 21.29 -5.66 -20.61
C LEU A 63 20.66 -7.04 -20.50
N VAL A 64 20.30 -7.44 -19.29
CA VAL A 64 19.64 -8.71 -19.00
C VAL A 64 18.30 -8.44 -18.32
N LEU A 65 17.22 -9.03 -18.84
CA LEU A 65 15.93 -9.08 -18.16
C LEU A 65 15.87 -10.37 -17.34
N TYR A 66 15.65 -10.22 -16.04
CA TYR A 66 15.34 -11.32 -15.13
C TYR A 66 13.84 -11.41 -14.90
N ARG A 67 13.34 -12.65 -14.81
CA ARG A 67 11.99 -12.98 -14.34
C ARG A 67 12.12 -13.72 -13.02
N TYR A 68 11.30 -13.37 -12.04
CA TYR A 68 11.17 -14.13 -10.80
C TYR A 68 9.90 -15.00 -10.80
N ASN A 69 10.08 -16.32 -10.71
CA ASN A 69 9.02 -17.32 -10.58
C ASN A 69 9.38 -18.34 -9.46
N GLY A 70 9.87 -17.84 -8.33
CA GLY A 70 10.49 -18.66 -7.26
C GLY A 70 12.00 -18.88 -7.46
N VAL A 71 12.51 -18.60 -8.65
CA VAL A 71 13.93 -18.51 -9.00
C VAL A 71 14.15 -17.29 -9.91
N TYR A 72 15.38 -16.73 -9.92
CA TYR A 72 15.75 -15.60 -10.76
C TYR A 72 16.30 -16.10 -12.11
N GLU A 73 15.47 -16.05 -13.15
CA GLU A 73 15.82 -16.58 -14.48
C GLU A 73 16.11 -15.45 -15.47
N PRO A 74 17.26 -15.45 -16.17
CA PRO A 74 17.48 -14.54 -17.28
C PRO A 74 16.63 -14.96 -18.48
N VAL A 75 15.70 -14.10 -18.91
CA VAL A 75 14.75 -14.38 -20.00
C VAL A 75 14.99 -13.54 -21.25
N PHE A 76 15.84 -12.52 -21.17
CA PHE A 76 16.27 -11.69 -22.29
C PHE A 76 17.69 -11.21 -22.05
N ASN A 77 18.56 -11.26 -23.06
CA ASN A 77 19.95 -10.81 -22.95
C ASN A 77 20.35 -10.17 -24.28
N VAL A 78 20.70 -8.89 -24.24
CA VAL A 78 21.05 -8.12 -25.43
C VAL A 78 22.25 -7.22 -25.17
N LYS A 79 22.94 -6.87 -26.26
CA LYS A 79 23.94 -5.83 -26.24
C LYS A 79 23.26 -4.47 -26.03
N CYS A 80 23.83 -3.63 -25.18
CA CYS A 80 23.47 -2.23 -25.05
C CYS A 80 24.69 -1.34 -25.27
N SER A 81 24.51 -0.03 -25.14
CA SER A 81 25.60 0.93 -25.00
C SER A 81 25.30 1.89 -23.86
N THR A 82 26.31 2.25 -23.09
CA THR A 82 26.21 3.15 -21.94
C THR A 82 26.99 4.45 -22.20
N GLY A 83 27.16 5.27 -21.17
CA GLY A 83 27.93 6.50 -21.22
C GLY A 83 29.37 6.28 -21.69
N GLU A 84 29.89 7.26 -22.42
CA GLU A 84 31.27 7.29 -22.95
C GLU A 84 32.32 7.11 -21.85
N VAL A 85 32.05 7.67 -20.66
CA VAL A 85 33.01 7.68 -19.55
C VAL A 85 32.65 6.58 -18.53
N PRO A 86 33.61 5.70 -18.15
CA PRO A 86 33.40 4.72 -17.10
C PRO A 86 33.17 5.31 -15.69
N GLY A 87 32.66 4.47 -14.79
CA GLY A 87 32.41 4.81 -13.38
C GLY A 87 31.11 5.58 -13.14
N ILE A 88 30.87 5.94 -11.88
CA ILE A 88 29.59 6.48 -11.42
C ILE A 88 29.38 7.92 -11.87
N LYS A 89 28.17 8.21 -12.37
CA LYS A 89 27.72 9.57 -12.69
C LYS A 89 27.59 10.44 -11.44
N THR A 90 28.23 11.61 -11.44
CA THR A 90 28.20 12.53 -10.30
C THR A 90 27.74 13.95 -10.66
N ARG A 91 27.85 14.37 -11.92
CA ARG A 91 27.46 15.72 -12.34
C ARG A 91 26.86 15.76 -13.74
N SER A 92 26.21 16.87 -14.09
CA SER A 92 25.74 17.10 -15.46
C SER A 92 26.90 17.11 -16.46
N GLY A 93 26.70 16.53 -17.64
CA GLY A 93 27.68 16.54 -18.73
C GLY A 93 28.92 15.64 -18.55
N ASP A 94 29.04 14.88 -17.46
CA ASP A 94 30.19 13.95 -17.25
C ASP A 94 30.20 12.72 -18.19
N LYS A 95 29.15 12.56 -19.00
CA LYS A 95 28.94 11.44 -19.94
C LYS A 95 28.99 10.05 -19.32
N LYS A 96 28.74 9.95 -18.01
CA LYS A 96 28.67 8.66 -17.31
C LYS A 96 27.23 8.17 -17.23
N THR A 97 27.02 6.85 -17.33
CA THR A 97 25.75 6.24 -16.93
C THR A 97 25.78 6.02 -15.41
N PRO A 98 24.72 6.41 -14.69
CA PRO A 98 24.66 6.25 -13.24
C PRO A 98 24.63 4.77 -12.83
N GLU A 99 24.96 4.50 -11.57
CA GLU A 99 24.92 3.17 -10.97
C GLU A 99 23.98 3.20 -9.76
N GLY A 100 23.17 2.16 -9.57
CA GLY A 100 22.09 2.13 -8.59
C GLY A 100 20.83 1.41 -9.06
N VAL A 101 19.80 1.44 -8.20
CA VAL A 101 18.46 0.93 -8.48
C VAL A 101 17.58 2.09 -8.93
N TYR A 102 17.10 2.03 -10.17
CA TYR A 102 16.26 3.06 -10.79
C TYR A 102 14.93 2.49 -11.24
N PHE A 103 13.99 3.37 -11.53
CA PHE A 103 12.69 3.03 -12.09
C PHE A 103 12.35 3.94 -13.26
N PHE A 104 11.58 3.43 -14.21
CA PHE A 104 11.11 4.24 -15.33
C PHE A 104 9.93 5.10 -14.91
N THR A 105 9.97 6.39 -15.24
CA THR A 105 8.92 7.35 -14.86
C THR A 105 7.91 7.63 -15.97
N GLY A 106 8.09 7.02 -17.14
CA GLY A 106 7.20 7.20 -18.28
C GLY A 106 7.68 6.47 -19.52
N LEU A 107 7.06 6.79 -20.64
CA LEU A 107 7.38 6.29 -21.98
C LEU A 107 7.20 7.44 -22.99
N PHE A 108 8.23 7.72 -23.77
CA PHE A 108 8.14 8.56 -24.95
C PHE A 108 8.05 7.68 -26.19
N GLU A 109 6.92 7.78 -26.89
CA GLU A 109 6.73 7.18 -28.21
C GLU A 109 7.57 7.93 -29.27
N LYS A 110 7.96 7.24 -30.35
CA LYS A 110 8.71 7.78 -31.50
C LYS A 110 8.29 9.17 -31.96
N LYS A 111 6.99 9.45 -32.03
CA LYS A 111 6.45 10.74 -32.51
C LYS A 111 6.90 11.94 -31.68
N TYR A 112 7.33 11.72 -30.44
CA TYR A 112 7.84 12.75 -29.53
C TYR A 112 9.38 12.77 -29.46
N LEU A 113 10.05 11.93 -30.24
CA LEU A 113 11.48 11.72 -30.19
C LEU A 113 12.15 12.24 -31.46
N SER A 114 13.30 12.89 -31.27
CA SER A 114 14.22 13.09 -32.40
C SER A 114 14.77 11.73 -32.88
N ALA A 115 15.16 11.66 -34.15
CA ALA A 115 15.54 10.39 -34.81
C ALA A 115 16.69 9.62 -34.13
N VAL A 116 17.54 10.27 -33.32
CA VAL A 116 18.63 9.58 -32.62
C VAL A 116 18.14 8.62 -31.51
N TYR A 117 16.94 8.85 -30.96
CA TYR A 117 16.37 8.05 -29.87
C TYR A 117 15.55 6.84 -30.35
N GLY A 118 15.54 6.58 -31.67
CA GLY A 118 14.92 5.37 -32.23
C GLY A 118 13.40 5.35 -32.06
N GLU A 119 12.86 4.17 -31.76
CA GLU A 119 11.40 3.92 -31.73
C GLU A 119 10.73 4.34 -30.41
N MET A 120 11.46 4.34 -29.30
CA MET A 120 10.94 4.74 -27.99
C MET A 120 12.03 5.04 -26.98
N ALA A 121 11.67 5.76 -25.92
CA ALA A 121 12.55 6.05 -24.79
C ALA A 121 11.80 5.94 -23.46
N PHE A 122 12.42 5.29 -22.49
CA PHE A 122 11.98 5.19 -21.11
C PHE A 122 12.86 6.10 -20.24
N PRO A 123 12.36 7.27 -19.78
CA PRO A 123 13.07 8.08 -18.82
C PRO A 123 13.21 7.35 -17.48
N MET A 124 14.41 7.38 -16.90
CA MET A 124 14.69 6.86 -15.55
C MET A 124 14.53 7.97 -14.51
N ASP A 125 14.28 7.59 -13.26
CA ASP A 125 14.17 8.49 -12.11
C ASP A 125 15.51 9.06 -11.60
N TYR A 126 16.55 9.11 -12.45
CA TYR A 126 17.84 9.74 -12.11
C TYR A 126 17.80 11.27 -12.26
N PRO A 127 18.37 12.05 -11.31
CA PRO A 127 18.89 11.60 -10.02
C PRO A 127 17.74 11.24 -9.08
N ASN A 128 17.79 10.03 -8.52
CA ASN A 128 16.80 9.56 -7.56
C ASN A 128 17.13 10.08 -6.15
N LEU A 129 16.35 9.69 -5.14
CA LEU A 129 16.58 10.13 -3.76
C LEU A 129 17.98 9.81 -3.24
N ILE A 130 18.52 8.63 -3.56
CA ILE A 130 19.88 8.23 -3.14
C ILE A 130 20.93 9.04 -3.88
N ASP A 131 20.73 9.37 -5.16
CA ASP A 131 21.63 10.25 -5.88
C ASP A 131 21.66 11.65 -5.26
N GLN A 132 20.49 12.19 -4.93
CA GLN A 132 20.35 13.51 -4.31
C GLN A 132 21.01 13.57 -2.92
N LEU A 133 20.80 12.54 -2.08
CA LEU A 133 21.47 12.43 -0.78
C LEU A 133 22.99 12.35 -0.90
N ASN A 134 23.49 11.77 -2.00
CA ASN A 134 24.92 11.72 -2.30
C ASN A 134 25.43 12.96 -3.06
N GLY A 135 24.63 14.02 -3.20
CA GLY A 135 25.01 15.26 -3.88
C GLY A 135 25.27 15.09 -5.38
N ARG A 136 24.67 14.07 -6.02
CA ARG A 136 24.83 13.84 -7.45
C ARG A 136 23.85 14.69 -8.23
N GLU A 137 24.33 15.25 -9.33
CA GLU A 137 23.57 16.17 -10.19
C GLU A 137 23.40 15.63 -11.61
N GLY A 138 22.53 16.29 -12.38
CA GLY A 138 22.23 15.96 -13.77
C GLY A 138 20.76 15.61 -13.94
N ASN A 139 20.41 15.15 -15.14
CA ASN A 139 19.05 14.79 -15.52
C ASN A 139 19.07 13.96 -16.81
N SER A 140 17.87 13.59 -17.29
CA SER A 140 17.65 13.07 -18.64
C SER A 140 18.43 11.81 -19.00
N ILE A 141 18.59 10.90 -18.02
CA ILE A 141 19.13 9.56 -18.26
C ILE A 141 17.98 8.65 -18.67
N TRP A 142 18.01 8.19 -19.92
CA TRP A 142 16.95 7.37 -20.50
C TRP A 142 17.50 6.02 -20.96
N MET A 143 16.63 5.02 -20.99
CA MET A 143 16.83 3.84 -21.83
C MET A 143 16.09 4.03 -23.15
N HIS A 144 16.77 3.99 -24.29
CA HIS A 144 16.15 4.29 -25.58
C HIS A 144 16.68 3.45 -26.74
N GLY A 145 15.90 3.41 -27.82
CA GLY A 145 16.31 2.79 -29.08
C GLY A 145 17.33 3.63 -29.85
N THR A 146 17.91 3.12 -30.93
CA THR A 146 18.77 3.93 -31.80
C THR A 146 18.63 3.52 -33.26
N ASN A 147 18.73 4.52 -34.13
CA ASN A 147 18.85 4.34 -35.58
C ASN A 147 20.32 4.26 -36.04
N LYS A 148 21.28 4.39 -35.12
CA LYS A 148 22.71 4.24 -35.38
C LYS A 148 23.16 2.82 -35.06
N GLN A 149 24.29 2.39 -35.63
CA GLN A 149 24.96 1.18 -35.18
C GLN A 149 25.41 1.35 -33.72
N ILE A 150 25.12 0.35 -32.88
CA ILE A 150 25.51 0.36 -31.48
C ILE A 150 27.01 0.16 -31.35
N LYS A 151 27.66 1.13 -30.73
CA LYS A 151 29.06 1.07 -30.29
C LYS A 151 29.11 1.15 -28.78
N ASP A 152 30.04 0.42 -28.18
CA ASP A 152 30.23 0.37 -26.73
C ASP A 152 30.58 1.78 -26.22
N ARG A 153 29.95 2.19 -25.12
CA ARG A 153 30.22 3.49 -24.47
C ARG A 153 30.12 4.67 -25.44
N ASP A 154 28.96 4.81 -26.10
CA ASP A 154 28.74 5.82 -27.16
C ASP A 154 27.47 6.66 -26.87
N SER A 155 27.29 7.03 -25.61
CA SER A 155 26.20 7.90 -25.17
C SER A 155 26.67 8.96 -24.19
N ASN A 156 25.86 10.00 -23.98
CA ASN A 156 26.10 11.01 -22.93
C ASN A 156 25.64 10.55 -21.52
N GLY A 157 25.34 9.26 -21.34
CA GLY A 157 24.89 8.68 -20.08
C GLY A 157 23.64 7.80 -20.21
N CYS A 158 22.93 7.86 -21.34
CA CYS A 158 21.80 6.99 -21.65
C CYS A 158 22.21 5.52 -21.81
N ILE A 159 21.22 4.63 -21.69
CA ILE A 159 21.32 3.21 -21.99
C ILE A 159 20.68 2.97 -23.35
N VAL A 160 21.47 2.62 -24.34
CA VAL A 160 21.07 2.58 -25.75
C VAL A 160 20.91 1.14 -26.21
N LEU A 161 19.79 0.82 -26.85
CA LEU A 161 19.44 -0.49 -27.37
C LEU A 161 19.11 -0.43 -28.86
N ALA A 162 19.13 -1.58 -29.54
CA ALA A 162 18.59 -1.67 -30.89
C ALA A 162 17.07 -1.50 -30.82
N ASN A 163 16.47 -0.88 -31.85
CA ASN A 163 15.02 -0.64 -31.88
C ASN A 163 14.21 -1.93 -31.69
N ALA A 164 14.59 -3.02 -32.36
CA ALA A 164 13.92 -4.30 -32.23
C ALA A 164 14.02 -4.91 -30.81
N ASP A 165 15.07 -4.59 -30.07
CA ASP A 165 15.29 -5.12 -28.72
C ASP A 165 14.52 -4.32 -27.68
N ILE A 166 14.51 -2.98 -27.76
CA ILE A 166 13.70 -2.15 -26.86
C ILE A 166 12.21 -2.36 -27.09
N GLU A 167 11.76 -2.61 -28.32
CA GLU A 167 10.38 -2.99 -28.63
C GLU A 167 9.98 -4.29 -27.94
N LYS A 168 10.84 -5.32 -27.95
CA LYS A 168 10.58 -6.58 -27.24
C LYS A 168 10.58 -6.36 -25.72
N LEU A 169 11.57 -5.63 -25.21
CA LEU A 169 11.74 -5.37 -23.79
C LEU A 169 10.56 -4.57 -23.21
N SER A 170 9.99 -3.64 -23.99
CA SER A 170 8.89 -2.77 -23.55
C SER A 170 7.67 -3.52 -23.00
N LYS A 171 7.43 -4.75 -23.47
CA LYS A 171 6.32 -5.61 -23.05
C LYS A 171 6.42 -6.08 -21.59
N TYR A 172 7.62 -5.99 -21.01
CA TYR A 172 7.91 -6.43 -19.64
C TYR A 172 8.11 -5.25 -18.68
N ILE A 173 7.99 -4.01 -19.17
CA ILE A 173 8.20 -2.80 -18.39
C ILE A 173 6.86 -2.27 -17.91
N THR A 174 6.68 -2.28 -16.59
CA THR A 174 5.65 -1.50 -15.92
C THR A 174 6.28 -0.24 -15.36
N VAL A 175 5.86 0.92 -15.88
CA VAL A 175 6.30 2.25 -15.42
C VAL A 175 6.06 2.36 -13.91
N ASN A 176 7.01 2.97 -13.20
CA ASN A 176 7.04 3.10 -11.74
C ASN A 176 7.09 1.77 -10.97
N ARG A 177 7.45 0.64 -11.62
CA ARG A 177 7.48 -0.68 -10.99
C ARG A 177 8.66 -1.55 -11.39
N THR A 178 8.85 -1.79 -12.67
CA THR A 178 9.97 -2.62 -13.15
C THR A 178 11.27 -1.88 -12.85
N PRO A 179 12.15 -2.40 -11.98
CA PRO A 179 13.42 -1.76 -11.72
C PRO A 179 14.36 -1.91 -12.92
N ILE A 180 15.23 -0.93 -13.08
CA ILE A 180 16.46 -1.01 -13.86
C ILE A 180 17.65 -0.79 -12.93
N ILE A 181 18.40 -1.86 -12.70
CA ILE A 181 19.58 -1.89 -11.84
C ILE A 181 20.79 -1.73 -12.74
N VAL A 182 21.56 -0.67 -12.52
CA VAL A 182 22.76 -0.38 -13.31
C VAL A 182 23.98 -0.55 -12.42
N THR A 183 24.92 -1.38 -12.87
CA THR A 183 26.17 -1.70 -12.18
C THR A 183 27.34 -1.63 -13.14
N ASP A 184 28.55 -1.45 -12.61
CA ASP A 184 29.76 -1.66 -13.41
C ASP A 184 29.92 -3.15 -13.77
N LYS A 185 29.79 -4.03 -12.77
CA LYS A 185 29.91 -5.48 -12.89
C LYS A 185 28.84 -6.20 -12.08
N ILE A 186 28.30 -7.29 -12.61
CA ILE A 186 27.37 -8.16 -11.89
C ILE A 186 28.17 -9.12 -11.02
N HIS A 187 27.87 -9.11 -9.73
CA HIS A 187 28.32 -10.13 -8.79
C HIS A 187 27.20 -11.14 -8.57
N TYR A 188 27.58 -12.42 -8.46
CA TYR A 188 26.65 -13.51 -8.25
C TYR A 188 26.83 -14.07 -6.85
N THR A 189 25.71 -14.45 -6.24
CA THR A 189 25.61 -15.00 -4.89
C THR A 189 24.64 -16.18 -4.92
N GLU A 190 24.66 -17.05 -3.91
CA GLU A 190 23.70 -18.16 -3.80
C GLU A 190 22.29 -17.62 -3.48
N LEU A 191 21.24 -18.36 -3.84
CA LEU A 191 19.86 -17.91 -3.58
C LEU A 191 19.61 -17.62 -2.09
N ASP A 192 20.19 -18.40 -1.19
CA ASP A 192 19.89 -18.37 0.24
C ASP A 192 20.74 -17.35 1.03
N ASP A 193 21.76 -16.76 0.41
CA ASP A 193 22.71 -15.84 1.08
C ASP A 193 22.01 -14.60 1.69
N ASP A 194 20.90 -14.17 1.10
CA ASP A 194 20.14 -13.00 1.57
C ASP A 194 18.95 -13.36 2.46
N GLN A 195 18.72 -14.64 2.80
CA GLN A 195 17.50 -15.06 3.51
C GLN A 195 17.36 -14.38 4.88
N THR A 196 18.42 -14.34 5.68
CA THR A 196 18.40 -13.70 7.01
C THR A 196 18.15 -12.19 6.91
N ILE A 197 18.84 -11.49 6.00
CA ILE A 197 18.65 -10.05 5.84
C ILE A 197 17.28 -9.72 5.25
N LYS A 198 16.76 -10.55 4.34
CA LYS A 198 15.39 -10.45 3.82
C LYS A 198 14.37 -10.50 4.95
N GLU A 199 14.46 -11.48 5.85
CA GLU A 199 13.57 -11.62 6.99
C GLU A 199 13.64 -10.39 7.91
N HIS A 200 14.84 -9.91 8.23
CA HIS A 200 15.03 -8.69 9.02
C HIS A 200 14.44 -7.44 8.37
N LEU A 201 14.64 -7.25 7.06
CA LEU A 201 14.10 -6.11 6.32
C LEU A 201 12.56 -6.16 6.25
N MET A 202 11.98 -7.34 6.02
CA MET A 202 10.53 -7.52 6.02
C MET A 202 9.94 -7.24 7.41
N ALA A 203 10.52 -7.81 8.46
CA ALA A 203 10.10 -7.56 9.84
C ALA A 203 10.18 -6.06 10.18
N PHE A 204 11.29 -5.39 9.82
CA PHE A 204 11.48 -3.96 10.02
C PHE A 204 10.39 -3.13 9.31
N LEU A 205 10.09 -3.42 8.04
CA LEU A 205 9.06 -2.71 7.27
C LEU A 205 7.65 -2.90 7.86
N HIS A 206 7.34 -4.12 8.34
CA HIS A 206 6.08 -4.40 9.02
C HIS A 206 5.98 -3.66 10.36
N GLU A 207 7.04 -3.66 11.18
CA GLU A 207 7.06 -2.92 12.45
C GLU A 207 6.92 -1.42 12.25
N TRP A 208 7.59 -0.86 11.25
CA TRP A 208 7.51 0.56 10.91
C TRP A 208 6.10 0.97 10.47
N ASN A 209 5.45 0.19 9.61
CA ASN A 209 4.04 0.43 9.24
C ASN A 209 3.10 0.21 10.44
N GLY A 210 3.37 -0.79 11.27
CA GLY A 210 2.65 -1.00 12.52
C GLY A 210 2.77 0.21 13.47
N ALA A 211 3.94 0.85 13.55
CA ALA A 211 4.15 2.05 14.33
C ALA A 211 3.39 3.27 13.80
N LEU A 212 3.15 3.35 12.48
CA LEU A 212 2.29 4.39 11.91
C LEU A 212 0.85 4.30 12.45
N LEU A 213 0.33 3.07 12.56
CA LEU A 213 -1.03 2.80 13.04
C LEU A 213 -1.15 2.79 14.57
N ASN A 214 -0.15 2.26 15.27
CA ASN A 214 -0.25 1.93 16.69
C ASN A 214 0.75 2.69 17.57
N GLY A 215 1.89 3.15 17.02
CA GLY A 215 2.99 3.76 17.76
C GLY A 215 2.82 5.25 18.09
N SER A 216 3.66 5.74 19.01
CA SER A 216 3.83 7.17 19.24
C SER A 216 4.57 7.84 18.08
N TYR A 217 4.59 9.18 18.07
CA TYR A 217 5.37 9.94 17.09
C TYR A 217 6.86 9.60 17.17
N GLU A 218 7.38 9.51 18.39
CA GLU A 218 8.78 9.19 18.68
C GLU A 218 9.12 7.77 18.24
N ARG A 219 8.22 6.79 18.47
CA ARG A 219 8.42 5.42 17.98
C ARG A 219 8.43 5.38 16.47
N TYR A 220 7.53 6.09 15.78
CA TYR A 220 7.54 6.12 14.32
C TYR A 220 8.80 6.79 13.75
N LEU A 221 9.21 7.92 14.32
CA LEU A 221 10.46 8.59 13.93
C LEU A 221 11.70 7.74 14.24
N SER A 222 11.66 6.87 15.25
CA SER A 222 12.81 6.01 15.59
C SER A 222 13.23 5.04 14.47
N PHE A 223 12.41 4.82 13.45
CA PHE A 223 12.80 4.00 12.29
C PHE A 223 13.69 4.76 11.29
N TYR A 224 13.68 6.09 11.34
CA TYR A 224 14.44 6.93 10.40
C TYR A 224 15.84 7.20 10.94
N ASP A 225 16.79 7.33 10.01
CA ASP A 225 18.12 7.80 10.32
C ASP A 225 18.08 9.30 10.71
N GLN A 226 19.04 9.73 11.54
CA GLN A 226 19.09 11.09 12.05
C GLN A 226 19.20 12.09 10.89
N GLY A 227 18.30 13.08 10.84
CA GLY A 227 18.29 14.10 9.79
C GLY A 227 17.57 13.69 8.50
N THR A 228 17.16 12.43 8.34
CA THR A 228 16.35 11.99 7.17
C THR A 228 14.98 12.67 7.16
N ILE A 229 14.32 12.70 8.33
CA ILE A 229 13.06 13.42 8.53
C ILE A 229 13.20 14.24 9.81
N SER A 230 13.10 15.57 9.69
CA SER A 230 13.10 16.47 10.84
C SER A 230 11.70 16.62 11.46
N ARG A 231 10.65 16.60 10.64
CA ARG A 231 9.25 16.62 11.10
C ARG A 231 8.31 16.04 10.06
N ILE A 232 7.31 15.29 10.51
CA ILE A 232 6.20 14.82 9.68
C ILE A 232 5.04 15.81 9.83
N ALA A 233 4.89 16.72 8.85
CA ALA A 233 3.92 17.80 8.92
C ALA A 233 2.45 17.33 9.06
N TRP A 234 2.13 16.15 8.53
CA TRP A 234 0.78 15.57 8.54
C TRP A 234 0.49 14.68 9.77
N TRP A 235 1.46 14.50 10.67
CA TRP A 235 1.31 13.56 11.78
C TRP A 235 0.21 13.95 12.77
N ASP A 236 0.12 15.24 13.12
CA ASP A 236 -0.86 15.71 14.10
C ASP A 236 -2.30 15.44 13.62
N GLU A 237 -2.58 15.72 12.35
CA GLU A 237 -3.87 15.46 11.73
C GLU A 237 -4.19 13.96 11.59
N TRP A 238 -3.19 13.16 11.20
CA TRP A 238 -3.33 11.71 11.23
C TRP A 238 -3.61 11.19 12.65
N ASN A 239 -2.91 11.71 13.65
CA ASN A 239 -3.05 11.28 15.03
C ASN A 239 -4.46 11.55 15.56
N ASP A 240 -5.06 12.69 15.19
CA ASP A 240 -6.46 12.99 15.52
C ASP A 240 -7.43 11.99 14.89
N MET A 241 -7.30 11.72 13.58
CA MET A 241 -8.13 10.72 12.88
C MET A 241 -7.95 9.32 13.46
N ARG A 242 -6.71 8.94 13.75
CA ARG A 242 -6.34 7.66 14.36
C ARG A 242 -6.93 7.49 15.75
N ASN A 243 -7.01 8.56 16.54
CA ASN A 243 -7.67 8.54 17.84
C ASN A 243 -9.19 8.36 17.70
N GLU A 244 -9.84 9.03 16.75
CA GLU A 244 -11.26 8.81 16.43
C GLU A 244 -11.50 7.35 16.00
N LEU A 245 -10.67 6.82 15.11
CA LEU A 245 -10.72 5.44 14.64
C LEU A 245 -10.61 4.44 15.80
N ARG A 246 -9.64 4.62 16.70
CA ARG A 246 -9.51 3.78 17.90
C ARG A 246 -10.74 3.82 18.79
N GLN A 247 -11.33 4.99 19.00
CA GLN A 247 -12.55 5.15 19.80
C GLN A 247 -13.78 4.51 19.15
N SER A 248 -13.81 4.40 17.83
CA SER A 248 -14.91 3.74 17.11
C SER A 248 -14.94 2.22 17.33
N GLY A 249 -13.79 1.61 17.66
CA GLY A 249 -13.64 0.15 17.74
C GLY A 249 -13.61 -0.56 16.39
N VAL A 250 -13.67 0.17 15.27
CA VAL A 250 -13.53 -0.40 13.92
C VAL A 250 -12.07 -0.85 13.74
N PRO A 251 -11.81 -2.11 13.37
CA PRO A 251 -10.44 -2.59 13.16
C PRO A 251 -9.82 -1.88 11.95
N ALA A 252 -8.51 -1.66 12.02
CA ALA A 252 -7.74 -1.10 10.94
C ALA A 252 -6.39 -1.79 10.82
N ASP A 253 -5.84 -1.78 9.61
CA ASP A 253 -4.54 -2.39 9.31
C ASP A 253 -3.85 -1.69 8.14
N ILE A 254 -2.55 -1.88 8.00
CA ILE A 254 -1.74 -1.38 6.89
C ILE A 254 -1.04 -2.56 6.23
N HIS A 255 -1.32 -2.78 4.95
CA HIS A 255 -0.75 -3.87 4.16
C HIS A 255 0.35 -3.36 3.24
N LEU A 256 1.43 -4.14 3.11
CA LEU A 256 2.46 -3.97 2.10
C LEU A 256 2.22 -5.01 0.99
N ASN A 257 1.70 -4.58 -0.15
CA ASN A 257 1.43 -5.47 -1.28
C ASN A 257 2.51 -5.30 -2.36
N LYS A 258 2.86 -6.36 -3.11
CA LYS A 258 3.89 -6.30 -4.16
C LYS A 258 5.23 -5.78 -3.66
N LEU A 259 5.62 -6.24 -2.46
CA LEU A 259 6.90 -5.88 -1.86
C LEU A 259 8.04 -6.53 -2.64
N SER A 260 8.93 -5.70 -3.16
CA SER A 260 10.23 -6.10 -3.70
C SER A 260 11.34 -5.32 -3.03
N ILE A 261 12.50 -5.97 -2.87
CA ILE A 261 13.66 -5.43 -2.19
C ILE A 261 14.89 -5.70 -3.06
N TYR A 262 15.59 -4.61 -3.39
CA TYR A 262 16.81 -4.62 -4.17
C TYR A 262 17.97 -4.07 -3.34
N LYS A 263 19.20 -4.49 -3.61
CA LYS A 263 20.40 -4.02 -2.93
C LYS A 263 21.38 -3.45 -3.94
N HIS A 264 22.01 -2.33 -3.61
CA HIS A 264 23.14 -1.79 -4.38
C HIS A 264 24.03 -0.95 -3.47
N ASN A 265 25.34 -1.22 -3.47
CA ASN A 265 26.36 -0.51 -2.67
C ASN A 265 25.97 -0.31 -1.19
N GLY A 266 25.47 -1.37 -0.54
CA GLY A 266 25.10 -1.36 0.88
C GLY A 266 23.80 -0.63 1.22
N VAL A 267 23.06 -0.15 0.22
CA VAL A 267 21.72 0.43 0.38
C VAL A 267 20.68 -0.56 -0.14
N TYR A 268 19.62 -0.77 0.62
CA TYR A 268 18.46 -1.54 0.21
C TYR A 268 17.35 -0.61 -0.27
N THR A 269 16.70 -0.94 -1.38
CA THR A 269 15.56 -0.21 -1.92
C THR A 269 14.35 -1.14 -1.90
N ALA A 270 13.42 -0.86 -1.01
CA ALA A 270 12.13 -1.54 -0.93
C ALA A 270 11.07 -0.76 -1.74
N LEU A 271 10.30 -1.47 -2.56
CA LEU A 271 9.18 -0.93 -3.32
C LEU A 271 7.94 -1.76 -3.03
N PHE A 272 6.82 -1.11 -2.67
CA PHE A 272 5.56 -1.80 -2.39
C PHE A 272 4.36 -0.87 -2.57
N ASP A 273 3.17 -1.44 -2.74
CA ASP A 273 1.91 -0.72 -2.59
C ASP A 273 1.51 -0.69 -1.13
N GLN A 274 1.30 0.52 -0.63
CA GLN A 274 0.74 0.68 0.69
C GLN A 274 -0.79 0.69 0.58
N LEU A 275 -1.44 -0.21 1.30
CA LEU A 275 -2.90 -0.23 1.43
C LEU A 275 -3.26 0.04 2.88
N ILE A 276 -4.26 0.88 3.11
CA ILE A 276 -4.86 1.04 4.44
C ILE A 276 -6.25 0.41 4.44
N GLN A 277 -6.49 -0.46 5.42
CA GLN A 277 -7.77 -1.10 5.64
C GLN A 277 -8.44 -0.51 6.86
N VAL A 278 -9.73 -0.19 6.74
CA VAL A 278 -10.60 0.17 7.87
C VAL A 278 -11.92 -0.61 7.75
N GLY A 279 -12.18 -1.48 8.73
CA GLY A 279 -13.27 -2.44 8.67
C GLY A 279 -13.13 -3.34 7.45
N LYS A 280 -14.10 -3.27 6.54
CA LYS A 280 -14.11 -4.02 5.27
C LYS A 280 -13.57 -3.22 4.08
N GLN A 281 -13.24 -1.94 4.29
CA GLN A 281 -12.84 -1.05 3.21
C GLN A 281 -11.32 -1.04 3.12
N ILE A 282 -10.80 -1.21 1.91
CA ILE A 282 -9.38 -1.14 1.62
C ILE A 282 -9.18 0.02 0.65
N GLN A 283 -8.27 0.93 1.00
CA GLN A 283 -7.89 2.05 0.16
C GLN A 283 -6.43 1.88 -0.26
N ASP A 284 -6.19 1.95 -1.57
CA ASP A 284 -4.84 2.07 -2.11
C ASP A 284 -4.32 3.49 -1.84
N VAL A 285 -3.18 3.57 -1.16
CA VAL A 285 -2.48 4.81 -0.83
C VAL A 285 -1.52 5.20 -1.96
N GLY A 286 -0.98 4.21 -2.66
CA GLY A 286 0.02 4.35 -3.71
C GLY A 286 1.29 3.56 -3.45
N THR A 287 2.15 3.55 -4.47
CA THR A 287 3.42 2.83 -4.44
C THR A 287 4.47 3.64 -3.69
N ARG A 288 5.04 3.05 -2.63
CA ARG A 288 6.05 3.65 -1.76
C ARG A 288 7.41 3.05 -2.05
N LYS A 289 8.43 3.91 -2.16
CA LYS A 289 9.84 3.56 -2.33
C LYS A 289 10.60 3.98 -1.07
N VAL A 290 11.14 3.01 -0.36
CA VAL A 290 11.86 3.20 0.91
C VAL A 290 13.30 2.73 0.73
N CYS A 291 14.25 3.59 1.07
CA CYS A 291 15.67 3.28 1.06
C CYS A 291 16.16 3.07 2.49
N LEU A 292 16.86 1.95 2.70
CA LEU A 292 17.29 1.46 3.99
C LEU A 292 18.81 1.25 3.99
N LYS A 293 19.44 1.46 5.14
CA LYS A 293 20.85 1.13 5.38
C LYS A 293 20.97 0.35 6.69
N THR A 294 21.95 -0.53 6.75
CA THR A 294 22.31 -1.25 7.97
C THR A 294 23.59 -0.66 8.55
N GLU A 295 23.53 -0.19 9.79
CA GLU A 295 24.69 0.31 10.55
C GLU A 295 24.74 -0.37 11.91
N ALA A 296 25.86 -1.04 12.23
CA ALA A 296 26.03 -1.82 13.47
C ALA A 296 24.81 -2.72 13.78
N ASP A 297 24.41 -3.53 12.81
CA ASP A 297 23.25 -4.43 12.84
C ASP A 297 21.88 -3.76 13.04
N THR A 298 21.82 -2.43 12.98
CA THR A 298 20.57 -1.67 13.05
C THR A 298 20.16 -1.19 11.67
N ILE A 299 18.94 -1.53 11.26
CA ILE A 299 18.34 -1.04 10.02
C ILE A 299 17.75 0.36 10.27
N ARG A 300 17.99 1.30 9.36
CA ARG A 300 17.42 2.65 9.39
C ARG A 300 16.89 3.05 8.02
N ILE A 301 15.81 3.83 8.01
CA ILE A 301 15.30 4.49 6.80
C ILE A 301 16.11 5.75 6.55
N ILE A 302 16.82 5.77 5.42
CA ILE A 302 17.57 6.93 4.93
C ILE A 302 16.81 7.68 3.84
N GLY A 303 15.69 7.13 3.36
CA GLY A 303 14.85 7.78 2.36
C GLY A 303 13.48 7.13 2.24
N ASP A 304 12.43 7.91 2.06
CA ASP A 304 11.04 7.45 2.04
C ASP A 304 10.18 8.39 1.20
N ILE A 305 9.70 7.90 0.06
CA ILE A 305 8.87 8.67 -0.86
C ILE A 305 7.76 7.78 -1.44
N TYR A 306 6.66 8.41 -1.86
CA TYR A 306 5.76 7.78 -2.82
C TYR A 306 6.33 7.95 -4.22
N GLN A 307 6.38 6.88 -5.01
CA GLN A 307 6.66 7.00 -6.43
C GLN A 307 5.59 7.90 -7.06
N SER A 308 6.02 8.86 -7.87
CA SER A 308 5.17 9.92 -8.38
C SER A 308 3.96 9.35 -9.12
N VAL A 309 2.77 9.53 -8.55
CA VAL A 309 1.53 9.56 -9.31
C VAL A 309 1.51 10.95 -9.92
N MET A 310 1.85 11.09 -11.21
CA MET A 310 1.76 12.40 -11.89
C MET A 310 0.41 13.05 -11.53
N PRO A 311 0.38 14.18 -10.81
CA PRO A 311 -0.88 14.81 -10.46
C PRO A 311 -1.54 15.27 -11.76
N LYS A 312 -2.81 14.89 -11.97
CA LYS A 312 -3.56 15.29 -13.17
C LYS A 312 -3.77 16.79 -13.29
N ASN A 313 -3.49 17.60 -12.27
CA ASN A 313 -3.58 19.06 -12.30
C ASN A 313 -2.52 19.69 -11.35
N ASN A 314 -1.74 20.64 -11.88
CA ASN A 314 -0.96 21.60 -11.08
C ASN A 314 -1.95 22.57 -10.43
N GLU A 315 -2.02 22.66 -9.08
CA GLU A 315 -2.29 23.92 -8.33
C GLU A 315 -2.64 23.72 -6.83
N GLN A 316 -2.83 22.52 -6.32
CA GLN A 316 -2.94 22.31 -4.87
C GLN A 316 -1.68 21.68 -4.31
N LYS A 317 -1.17 22.24 -3.20
CA LYS A 317 -0.10 21.67 -2.38
C LYS A 317 -0.50 20.21 -2.11
N ALA A 318 0.13 19.27 -2.81
CA ALA A 318 -0.36 17.90 -2.87
C ALA A 318 -0.38 17.34 -1.45
N GLU A 319 -1.58 17.03 -0.96
CA GLU A 319 -1.77 16.37 0.32
C GLU A 319 -0.98 15.07 0.34
N ASN A 320 -0.44 14.70 1.51
CA ASN A 320 0.27 13.43 1.64
C ASN A 320 -0.67 12.28 1.24
N PRO A 321 -0.25 11.33 0.37
CA PRO A 321 -1.13 10.27 -0.12
C PRO A 321 -1.79 9.44 0.98
N PHE A 322 -1.06 9.17 2.07
CA PHE A 322 -1.59 8.44 3.22
C PHE A 322 -2.69 9.22 3.93
N LEU A 323 -2.47 10.51 4.17
CA LEU A 323 -3.46 11.37 4.83
C LEU A 323 -4.74 11.46 4.00
N ARG A 324 -4.61 11.65 2.69
CA ARG A 324 -5.74 11.67 1.76
C ARG A 324 -6.55 10.36 1.82
N ALA A 325 -5.87 9.21 1.78
CA ALA A 325 -6.52 7.91 1.89
C ALA A 325 -7.26 7.76 3.24
N CYS A 326 -6.69 8.27 4.33
CA CYS A 326 -7.31 8.25 5.66
C CYS A 326 -8.58 9.12 5.73
N HIS A 327 -8.59 10.29 5.08
CA HIS A 327 -9.78 11.14 4.97
C HIS A 327 -10.92 10.46 4.24
N ASP A 328 -10.63 9.80 3.11
CA ASP A 328 -11.62 9.06 2.33
C ASP A 328 -12.26 7.92 3.15
N LEU A 329 -11.48 7.34 4.07
CA LEU A 329 -11.94 6.28 4.98
C LEU A 329 -12.67 6.79 6.23
N LYS A 330 -12.56 8.08 6.58
CA LYS A 330 -13.13 8.66 7.80
C LYS A 330 -14.62 8.36 7.97
N LYS A 331 -15.37 8.39 6.88
CA LYS A 331 -16.81 8.10 6.87
C LYS A 331 -17.17 6.69 7.38
N TYR A 332 -16.27 5.73 7.40
CA TYR A 332 -16.57 4.35 7.82
C TYR A 332 -16.43 4.12 9.32
N TYR A 333 -15.83 5.05 10.06
CA TYR A 333 -15.62 4.95 11.50
C TYR A 333 -16.01 6.21 12.28
N SER A 334 -16.25 7.33 11.58
CA SER A 334 -16.73 8.55 12.23
C SER A 334 -18.17 8.36 12.76
N GLY A 335 -18.42 8.83 13.99
CA GLY A 335 -19.73 8.78 14.64
C GLY A 335 -20.86 9.53 13.92
N ASN A 336 -20.56 10.17 12.78
CA ASN A 336 -21.55 10.77 11.89
C ASN A 336 -22.56 9.73 11.39
N ASN A 337 -22.13 8.51 11.07
CA ASN A 337 -23.04 7.45 10.64
C ASN A 337 -23.99 7.01 11.77
N ASP A 338 -23.50 6.89 13.00
CA ASP A 338 -24.34 6.49 14.14
C ASP A 338 -25.38 7.57 14.48
N ILE A 339 -24.97 8.83 14.46
CA ILE A 339 -25.87 9.96 14.68
C ILE A 339 -26.89 10.05 13.55
N GLU A 340 -26.46 9.91 12.31
CA GLU A 340 -27.35 9.94 11.17
C GLU A 340 -28.36 8.77 11.20
N ALA A 341 -27.90 7.56 11.51
CA ALA A 341 -28.75 6.40 11.71
C ALA A 341 -29.73 6.58 12.87
N LEU A 342 -29.31 7.22 13.97
CA LEU A 342 -30.21 7.59 15.07
C LEU A 342 -31.26 8.62 14.63
N VAL A 343 -30.89 9.61 13.81
CA VAL A 343 -31.85 10.56 13.22
C VAL A 343 -32.85 9.82 12.33
N ASP A 344 -32.41 8.86 11.52
CA ASP A 344 -33.30 8.06 10.66
C ASP A 344 -34.23 7.16 11.46
N LYS A 345 -33.74 6.53 12.53
CA LYS A 345 -34.57 5.79 13.49
C LYS A 345 -35.62 6.71 14.11
N TRP A 346 -35.23 7.89 14.58
CA TRP A 346 -36.13 8.88 15.18
C TRP A 346 -37.20 9.39 14.20
N LEU A 347 -36.82 9.69 12.95
CA LEU A 347 -37.75 10.09 11.88
C LEU A 347 -38.74 8.97 11.57
N THR A 348 -38.25 7.75 11.42
CA THR A 348 -39.06 6.57 11.08
C THR A 348 -40.06 6.24 12.19
N ALA A 349 -39.61 6.23 13.46
CA ALA A 349 -40.48 6.02 14.60
C ALA A 349 -41.60 7.07 14.66
N TRP A 350 -41.26 8.35 14.42
CA TRP A 350 -42.25 9.42 14.40
C TRP A 350 -43.24 9.31 13.24
N LYS A 351 -42.75 9.00 12.03
CA LYS A 351 -43.58 8.73 10.84
C LYS A 351 -44.60 7.62 11.11
N ASN A 352 -44.16 6.55 11.77
CA ASN A 352 -44.97 5.38 12.09
C ASN A 352 -45.80 5.53 13.37
N LYS A 353 -45.70 6.67 14.07
CA LYS A 353 -46.34 6.94 15.37
C LYS A 353 -45.93 5.94 16.48
N ASP A 354 -44.78 5.29 16.32
CA ASP A 354 -44.18 4.39 17.30
C ASP A 354 -43.54 5.24 18.41
N ILE A 355 -44.30 5.45 19.49
CA ILE A 355 -43.88 6.33 20.58
C ILE A 355 -42.80 5.70 21.47
N GLU A 356 -42.70 4.37 21.50
CA GLU A 356 -41.74 3.64 22.32
C GLU A 356 -40.36 3.78 21.70
N THR A 357 -40.20 3.38 20.43
CA THR A 357 -38.95 3.56 19.67
C THR A 357 -38.55 5.04 19.56
N TYR A 358 -39.54 5.94 19.43
CA TYR A 358 -39.29 7.38 19.44
C TYR A 358 -38.73 7.84 20.78
N GLY A 359 -39.29 7.37 21.89
CA GLY A 359 -38.83 7.66 23.24
C GLY A 359 -37.43 7.15 23.53
N ASP A 360 -37.08 5.97 23.01
CA ASP A 360 -35.76 5.36 23.17
C ASP A 360 -34.63 6.17 22.52
N CYS A 361 -34.95 7.05 21.57
CA CYS A 361 -33.97 7.95 20.97
C CYS A 361 -33.53 9.07 21.93
N TYR A 362 -34.25 9.33 23.02
CA TYR A 362 -33.99 10.45 23.93
C TYR A 362 -33.25 10.03 25.20
N ALA A 363 -32.31 10.87 25.62
CA ALA A 363 -31.54 10.67 26.84
C ALA A 363 -32.43 10.82 28.08
N SER A 364 -32.09 10.12 29.17
CA SER A 364 -32.86 10.13 30.42
C SER A 364 -33.09 11.55 30.99
N ASP A 365 -32.11 12.45 30.84
CA ASP A 365 -32.13 13.85 31.29
C ASP A 365 -32.54 14.86 30.19
N PHE A 366 -33.25 14.40 29.16
CA PHE A 366 -33.75 15.26 28.10
C PHE A 366 -34.63 16.41 28.65
N ARG A 367 -34.49 17.58 28.03
CA ARG A 367 -35.29 18.78 28.30
C ARG A 367 -35.65 19.48 27.00
N PHE A 368 -36.90 19.96 26.93
CA PHE A 368 -37.36 20.85 25.87
C PHE A 368 -38.16 21.99 26.48
N LYS A 369 -37.62 23.22 26.43
CA LYS A 369 -38.15 24.37 27.18
C LYS A 369 -38.31 23.98 28.66
N GLN A 370 -39.51 24.08 29.21
CA GLN A 370 -39.84 23.72 30.60
C GLN A 370 -40.28 22.25 30.77
N MET A 371 -40.30 21.43 29.71
CA MET A 371 -40.73 20.02 29.79
C MET A 371 -39.53 19.09 30.00
N ASP A 372 -39.71 18.12 30.90
CA ASP A 372 -38.85 16.95 31.00
C ASP A 372 -39.15 15.90 29.92
N ARG A 373 -38.34 14.84 29.89
CA ARG A 373 -38.52 13.72 28.96
C ARG A 373 -39.92 13.12 29.02
N LYS A 374 -40.45 12.88 30.23
CA LYS A 374 -41.75 12.24 30.42
C LYS A 374 -42.87 13.10 29.82
N ALA A 375 -42.94 14.37 30.23
CA ALA A 375 -43.92 15.33 29.73
C ALA A 375 -43.81 15.55 28.21
N TRP A 376 -42.58 15.56 27.68
CA TRP A 376 -42.34 15.65 26.24
C TRP A 376 -42.91 14.47 25.47
N LEU A 377 -42.61 13.24 25.90
CA LEU A 377 -43.10 12.02 25.24
C LEU A 377 -44.62 11.90 25.34
N GLU A 378 -45.21 12.30 26.47
CA GLU A 378 -46.65 12.28 26.67
C GLU A 378 -47.38 13.28 25.76
N LYS A 379 -46.82 14.49 25.61
CA LYS A 379 -47.28 15.46 24.61
C LYS A 379 -47.18 14.90 23.19
N LYS A 380 -46.07 14.25 22.84
CA LYS A 380 -45.86 13.66 21.51
C LYS A 380 -46.82 12.50 21.23
N LYS A 381 -47.10 11.66 22.23
CA LYS A 381 -48.10 10.58 22.17
C LYS A 381 -49.49 11.11 21.83
N ARG A 382 -49.95 12.15 22.53
CA ARG A 382 -51.25 12.78 22.25
C ARG A 382 -51.32 13.37 20.84
N LEU A 383 -50.22 13.99 20.39
CA LEU A 383 -50.14 14.54 19.02
C LEU A 383 -50.18 13.45 17.95
N SER A 384 -49.44 12.36 18.12
CA SER A 384 -49.41 11.28 17.13
C SER A 384 -50.76 10.58 16.99
N GLN A 385 -51.50 10.41 18.09
CA GLN A 385 -52.85 9.85 18.11
C GLN A 385 -53.88 10.73 17.40
N ARG A 386 -53.74 12.07 17.49
CA ARG A 386 -54.66 13.01 16.83
C ARG A 386 -54.53 13.01 15.30
N TYR A 387 -53.32 12.81 14.78
CA TYR A 387 -53.09 12.89 13.33
C TYR A 387 -53.47 11.58 12.65
N LYS A 388 -54.16 11.64 11.50
CA LYS A 388 -54.47 10.45 10.69
C LYS A 388 -53.20 9.85 10.07
N TYR A 389 -52.30 10.70 9.58
CA TYR A 389 -50.99 10.31 9.05
C TYR A 389 -49.91 11.29 9.50
N ILE A 390 -48.66 10.83 9.48
CA ILE A 390 -47.46 11.66 9.66
C ILE A 390 -46.50 11.34 8.51
N SER A 391 -46.00 12.38 7.86
CA SER A 391 -44.92 12.34 6.89
C SER A 391 -43.84 13.30 7.38
N VAL A 392 -42.63 12.78 7.56
CA VAL A 392 -41.47 13.55 7.98
C VAL A 392 -40.25 13.06 7.22
N SER A 393 -39.45 13.98 6.70
CA SER A 393 -38.17 13.68 6.06
C SER A 393 -37.11 14.71 6.45
N LYS A 394 -35.84 14.36 6.19
CA LYS A 394 -34.68 15.23 6.34
C LYS A 394 -34.05 15.49 4.96
N GLU A 395 -33.48 16.67 4.79
CA GLU A 395 -32.61 17.03 3.67
C GLU A 395 -31.39 17.80 4.20
N LYS A 396 -30.26 17.72 3.49
CA LYS A 396 -29.03 18.48 3.78
C LYS A 396 -28.57 18.33 5.24
N ILE A 397 -28.48 17.09 5.73
CA ILE A 397 -27.99 16.84 7.08
C ILE A 397 -26.50 17.15 7.19
N VAL A 398 -26.14 17.89 8.23
CA VAL A 398 -24.76 18.20 8.62
C VAL A 398 -24.56 17.75 10.04
N VAL A 399 -23.64 16.81 10.26
CA VAL A 399 -23.27 16.33 11.59
C VAL A 399 -21.96 16.99 12.02
N LYS A 400 -21.97 17.55 13.23
CA LYS A 400 -20.78 18.09 13.91
C LYS A 400 -20.53 17.25 15.15
N THR A 401 -19.38 16.58 15.19
CA THR A 401 -18.98 15.74 16.33
C THR A 401 -18.16 16.56 17.31
N GLY A 402 -18.42 16.40 18.60
CA GLY A 402 -17.68 17.07 19.68
C GLY A 402 -17.41 16.16 20.86
N VAL A 403 -16.42 16.52 21.68
CA VAL A 403 -15.91 15.67 22.79
C VAL A 403 -16.99 15.33 23.82
N LYS A 404 -17.84 16.31 24.19
CA LYS A 404 -18.93 16.12 25.17
C LYS A 404 -20.30 15.92 24.53
N THR A 405 -20.56 16.60 23.43
CA THR A 405 -21.83 16.58 22.71
C THR A 405 -21.59 16.70 21.22
N SER A 406 -22.43 16.04 20.44
CA SER A 406 -22.47 16.17 18.99
C SER A 406 -23.79 16.82 18.56
N SER A 407 -23.89 17.31 17.33
CA SER A 407 -25.13 17.91 16.80
C SER A 407 -25.37 17.51 15.36
N ALA A 408 -26.63 17.34 14.99
CA ALA A 408 -27.08 17.20 13.60
C ALA A 408 -28.04 18.33 13.26
N THR A 409 -27.75 19.05 12.19
CA THR A 409 -28.61 20.10 11.64
C THR A 409 -29.10 19.69 10.26
N PHE A 410 -30.40 19.80 9.99
CA PHE A 410 -31.00 19.40 8.71
C PHE A 410 -32.29 20.17 8.43
N ILE A 411 -32.68 20.22 7.16
CA ILE A 411 -34.00 20.73 6.76
C ILE A 411 -35.02 19.63 7.01
N GLN A 412 -36.01 19.90 7.86
CA GLN A 412 -37.12 19.01 8.15
C GLN A 412 -38.34 19.40 7.33
N ASN A 413 -38.82 18.48 6.50
CA ASN A 413 -40.13 18.59 5.85
C ASN A 413 -41.14 17.80 6.67
N TYR A 414 -42.16 18.46 7.23
CA TYR A 414 -43.19 17.83 8.06
C TYR A 414 -44.59 18.07 7.49
N LYS A 415 -45.38 17.01 7.43
CA LYS A 415 -46.80 17.04 7.04
C LYS A 415 -47.60 16.02 7.84
N SER A 416 -48.73 16.44 8.37
CA SER A 416 -49.74 15.58 8.99
C SER A 416 -51.13 15.93 8.45
N SER A 417 -52.16 15.22 8.92
CA SER A 417 -53.54 15.51 8.53
C SER A 417 -54.04 16.89 8.97
N GLY A 418 -53.35 17.58 9.88
CA GLY A 418 -53.78 18.89 10.41
C GLY A 418 -52.68 19.95 10.50
N TYR A 419 -51.46 19.67 10.02
CA TYR A 419 -50.33 20.59 10.12
C TYR A 419 -49.29 20.36 9.03
N ARG A 420 -48.66 21.42 8.56
CA ARG A 420 -47.53 21.39 7.61
C ARG A 420 -46.48 22.41 8.05
N ALA A 421 -45.22 22.02 8.00
CA ALA A 421 -44.11 22.91 8.26
C ALA A 421 -42.85 22.45 7.53
N VAL A 422 -42.06 23.41 7.07
CA VAL A 422 -40.67 23.21 6.67
C VAL A 422 -39.82 24.10 7.58
N GLY A 423 -38.69 23.59 8.04
CA GLY A 423 -37.80 24.36 8.90
C GLY A 423 -36.50 23.65 9.19
N GLU A 424 -35.53 24.40 9.71
CA GLU A 424 -34.26 23.88 10.17
C GLU A 424 -34.45 23.21 11.53
N LYS A 425 -34.01 21.96 11.62
CA LYS A 425 -34.01 21.16 12.84
C LYS A 425 -32.57 20.98 13.32
N GLU A 426 -32.33 21.25 14.59
CA GLU A 426 -31.06 20.94 15.25
C GLU A 426 -31.33 19.94 16.38
N LEU A 427 -30.65 18.81 16.34
CA LEU A 427 -30.65 17.81 17.41
C LEU A 427 -29.26 17.79 18.03
N ILE A 428 -29.19 17.91 19.35
CA ILE A 428 -27.95 17.81 20.13
C ILE A 428 -27.95 16.45 20.82
N PHE A 429 -26.85 15.73 20.69
CA PHE A 429 -26.66 14.37 21.16
C PHE A 429 -25.62 14.31 22.27
N LYS A 430 -25.82 13.36 23.18
CA LYS A 430 -24.80 12.94 24.16
C LYS A 430 -24.73 11.42 24.18
N ARG A 431 -23.63 10.87 24.69
CA ARG A 431 -23.56 9.43 25.00
C ARG A 431 -24.20 9.15 26.37
N GLU A 432 -25.02 8.12 26.42
CA GLU A 432 -25.61 7.56 27.64
C GLU A 432 -25.52 6.03 27.54
N ASN A 433 -24.82 5.40 28.48
CA ASN A 433 -24.54 3.96 28.47
C ASN A 433 -23.93 3.47 27.13
N GLY A 434 -22.98 4.23 26.59
CA GLY A 434 -22.31 3.90 25.32
C GLY A 434 -23.10 4.24 24.05
N GLN A 435 -24.40 4.56 24.13
CA GLN A 435 -25.25 4.86 22.98
C GLN A 435 -25.47 6.37 22.79
N TRP A 436 -25.57 6.83 21.54
CA TRP A 436 -26.03 8.19 21.25
C TRP A 436 -27.50 8.36 21.59
N LYS A 437 -27.82 9.46 22.26
CA LYS A 437 -29.19 9.85 22.62
C LYS A 437 -29.41 11.34 22.38
N ILE A 438 -30.61 11.71 21.96
CA ILE A 438 -31.04 13.09 21.79
C ILE A 438 -31.16 13.73 23.18
N TYR A 439 -30.32 14.71 23.42
CA TYR A 439 -30.23 15.49 24.65
C TYR A 439 -31.04 16.79 24.58
N ARG A 440 -31.05 17.47 23.42
CA ARG A 440 -31.84 18.68 23.17
C ARG A 440 -32.33 18.73 21.72
N GLU A 441 -33.43 19.45 21.51
CA GLU A 441 -33.92 19.79 20.17
C GLU A 441 -34.11 21.30 20.04
N ARG A 442 -33.77 21.83 18.87
CA ARG A 442 -34.17 23.17 18.42
C ARG A 442 -34.83 23.08 17.05
N TRP A 443 -35.73 24.03 16.78
CA TRP A 443 -36.40 24.13 15.49
C TRP A 443 -36.63 25.59 15.15
N LYS A 444 -36.34 25.95 13.90
CA LYS A 444 -36.54 27.29 13.34
C LYS A 444 -37.27 27.17 12.02
N LYS A 445 -38.32 27.97 11.82
CA LYS A 445 -39.04 28.02 10.55
C LYS A 445 -38.13 28.61 9.46
N ILE A 446 -38.18 28.03 8.25
CA ILE A 446 -37.54 28.57 7.04
C ILE A 446 -38.63 29.14 6.14
#